data_AF-A0A8U0UAC5-F1
#
_entry.id   AF-A0A8U0UAC5-F1
#
_cell.length_a   1.000
_cell.length_b   1.000
_cell.length_c   1.000
_cell.angle_alpha   90.00
_cell.angle_beta   90.00
_cell.angle_gamma   90.00
#
_symmetry.space_group_name_H-M   'P 1'
#
loop_
_entity.id
_entity.type
_entity.pdbx_description
1 polymer ?
#
loop_
_entity_poly.entity_id
_entity_poly.type
_entity_poly.pdbx_seq_one_letter_code
_entity_poly.pdbx_strand_id
1 'polypeptide(L)'
;MFFHYFLLSMTTSCCAGSEHLDFRKHMKADTITTEWQPPEVIEKYLSGGMCGFDREGSPIWWDVIGPVDPKGLFLSASKQDFIKSKIRDCEMLQKECDLQSERLGRHVEAITMIYDCEGLGLKHLWKPAIETYGEILTMFEDNYPEGLKRLFVIKAPKLFPVAYNLVKHFLSEITRNKIIVLGANWQEVLLNYIDPEQLPAAYGGKLTDPDGDSRCRTKIHYAGTVPTSYYVRESVKVDYEQCLTVSRGSSQQLEYEILFPGCVLRWQFSSDGADIGFGVFMKGKIGERQNAGQMQEVVPSQRYNAHLVPEDGSLTCSEPGMCCGSTTPTVFSSPNASASPSRSCSQANLSLRKNGPAHKWRPATNRSLRITRVDQNLGPAANCDRRY
;
A
#
# COMPACT_ATOMS: atom_id res chain seq x y z
N MET A 1 41.91 1.44 17.45
CA MET A 1 40.77 1.29 16.51
C MET A 1 39.63 0.42 17.04
N PHE A 2 39.62 0.01 18.33
CA PHE A 2 38.54 -0.78 18.94
C PHE A 2 37.66 -0.01 19.94
N PHE A 3 38.05 1.20 20.35
CA PHE A 3 37.26 2.04 21.28
C PHE A 3 36.28 3.00 20.59
N HIS A 4 36.35 3.17 19.27
CA HIS A 4 35.48 4.10 18.55
C HIS A 4 34.18 3.47 18.03
N TYR A 5 34.14 2.13 17.88
CA TYR A 5 32.91 1.40 17.51
C TYR A 5 31.96 1.17 18.70
N PHE A 6 32.48 1.11 19.93
CA PHE A 6 31.65 0.90 21.12
C PHE A 6 30.83 2.16 21.49
N LEU A 7 31.41 3.36 21.28
CA LEU A 7 30.73 4.63 21.53
C LEU A 7 29.71 5.01 20.45
N LEU A 8 29.90 4.59 19.18
CA LEU A 8 28.92 4.82 18.12
C LEU A 8 27.70 3.89 18.23
N SER A 9 27.88 2.68 18.77
CA SER A 9 26.78 1.73 19.08
C SER A 9 25.97 2.19 20.29
N MET A 10 26.61 2.78 21.32
CA MET A 10 25.87 3.30 22.48
C MET A 10 25.08 4.58 22.18
N THR A 11 25.52 5.46 21.28
CA THR A 11 24.74 6.66 20.92
C THR A 11 23.57 6.34 19.99
N THR A 12 23.73 5.43 19.02
CA THR A 12 22.58 4.97 18.19
C THR A 12 21.60 4.12 19.01
N SER A 13 22.08 3.27 19.92
CA SER A 13 21.20 2.48 20.80
C SER A 13 20.52 3.34 21.89
N CYS A 14 21.17 4.38 22.41
CA CYS A 14 20.56 5.31 23.37
C CYS A 14 19.57 6.27 22.69
N CYS A 15 19.85 6.75 21.47
CA CYS A 15 18.89 7.53 20.68
C CYS A 15 17.69 6.68 20.23
N ALA A 16 17.91 5.47 19.71
CA ALA A 16 16.84 4.55 19.37
C ALA A 16 16.01 4.16 20.62
N GLY A 17 16.67 3.96 21.76
CA GLY A 17 15.99 3.75 23.04
C GLY A 17 15.15 4.96 23.49
N SER A 18 15.67 6.18 23.33
CA SER A 18 14.93 7.41 23.65
C SER A 18 13.74 7.64 22.72
N GLU A 19 13.92 7.44 21.41
CA GLU A 19 12.87 7.57 20.40
C GLU A 19 11.77 6.52 20.60
N HIS A 20 12.15 5.28 20.94
CA HIS A 20 11.21 4.23 21.30
C HIS A 20 10.41 4.56 22.57
N LEU A 21 11.04 5.09 23.62
CA LEU A 21 10.34 5.49 24.84
C LEU A 21 9.34 6.62 24.58
N ASP A 22 9.71 7.60 23.75
CA ASP A 22 8.80 8.66 23.32
C ASP A 22 7.65 8.11 22.48
N PHE A 23 7.91 7.15 21.59
CA PHE A 23 6.89 6.43 20.84
C PHE A 23 5.92 5.70 21.78
N ARG A 24 6.41 4.91 22.74
CA ARG A 24 5.58 4.18 23.71
C ARG A 24 4.66 5.14 24.47
N LYS A 25 5.19 6.28 24.91
CA LYS A 25 4.43 7.31 25.62
C LYS A 25 3.38 7.97 24.71
N HIS A 26 3.75 8.33 23.48
CA HIS A 26 2.85 9.00 22.54
C HIS A 26 1.70 8.08 22.09
N MET A 27 2.02 6.83 21.80
CA MET A 27 1.05 5.82 21.34
C MET A 27 0.32 5.12 22.49
N LYS A 28 0.72 5.39 23.74
CA LYS A 28 0.25 4.69 24.94
C LYS A 28 0.41 3.17 24.82
N ALA A 29 1.55 2.72 24.30
CA ALA A 29 1.81 1.31 24.00
C ALA A 29 1.61 0.41 25.23
N ASP A 30 2.05 0.85 26.41
CA ASP A 30 1.93 0.09 27.66
C ASP A 30 0.47 -0.25 28.04
N THR A 31 -0.49 0.58 27.67
CA THR A 31 -1.91 0.41 28.00
C THR A 31 -2.80 0.16 26.80
N ILE A 32 -2.23 0.08 25.59
CA ILE A 32 -3.00 0.00 24.33
C ILE A 32 -3.86 -1.26 24.25
N THR A 33 -3.44 -2.35 24.89
CA THR A 33 -4.16 -3.63 24.88
C THR A 33 -5.41 -3.62 25.76
N THR A 34 -5.50 -2.71 26.74
CA THR A 34 -6.59 -2.64 27.72
C THR A 34 -7.45 -1.38 27.56
N GLU A 35 -6.84 -0.23 27.29
CA GLU A 35 -7.51 1.08 27.25
C GLU A 35 -8.01 1.49 25.86
N TRP A 36 -7.47 0.88 24.80
CA TRP A 36 -7.86 1.21 23.43
C TRP A 36 -8.54 0.01 22.76
N GLN A 37 -9.73 0.26 22.22
CA GLN A 37 -10.45 -0.72 21.40
C GLN A 37 -10.41 -0.28 19.95
N PRO A 38 -10.06 -1.18 19.01
CA PRO A 38 -10.14 -0.85 17.60
C PRO A 38 -11.58 -0.50 17.20
N PRO A 39 -11.77 0.42 16.24
CA PRO A 39 -13.09 0.63 15.63
C PRO A 39 -13.67 -0.68 15.09
N GLU A 40 -14.98 -0.87 15.23
CA GLU A 40 -15.69 -2.10 14.81
C GLU A 40 -15.36 -2.52 13.37
N VAL A 41 -15.18 -1.56 12.46
CA VAL A 41 -14.81 -1.84 11.07
C VAL A 41 -13.44 -2.49 10.94
N ILE A 42 -12.48 -2.12 11.79
CA ILE A 42 -11.16 -2.74 11.83
C ILE A 42 -11.29 -4.14 12.44
N GLU A 43 -11.98 -4.29 13.56
CA GLU A 43 -12.16 -5.61 14.21
C GLU A 43 -12.83 -6.64 13.28
N LYS A 44 -13.78 -6.22 12.45
CA LYS A 44 -14.53 -7.11 11.56
C LYS A 44 -13.88 -7.32 10.21
N TYR A 45 -13.24 -6.29 9.63
CA TYR A 45 -12.83 -6.29 8.23
C TYR A 45 -11.32 -6.11 8.00
N LEU A 46 -10.52 -5.86 9.05
CA LEU A 46 -9.06 -6.01 8.93
C LEU A 46 -8.71 -7.49 9.10
N SER A 47 -7.98 -8.03 8.13
CA SER A 47 -7.57 -9.44 8.18
C SER A 47 -6.48 -9.68 9.19
N GLY A 48 -6.40 -10.92 9.65
CA GLY A 48 -5.28 -11.46 10.39
C GLY A 48 -5.63 -11.91 11.79
N GLY A 49 -4.63 -12.37 12.53
CA GLY A 49 -4.80 -12.83 13.90
C GLY A 49 -3.75 -13.84 14.33
N MET A 50 -3.65 -14.04 15.64
CA MET A 50 -2.72 -14.99 16.23
C MET A 50 -3.34 -16.38 16.30
N CYS A 51 -2.69 -17.37 15.71
CA CYS A 51 -3.18 -18.76 15.75
C CYS A 51 -2.02 -19.76 15.67
N GLY A 52 -1.82 -20.49 16.78
CA GLY A 52 -0.82 -21.55 16.90
C GLY A 52 0.56 -21.05 17.32
N PHE A 53 1.44 -22.00 17.62
CA PHE A 53 2.85 -21.79 17.91
C PHE A 53 3.72 -22.62 16.96
N ASP A 54 4.88 -22.10 16.59
CA ASP A 54 5.86 -22.89 15.86
C ASP A 54 6.49 -23.96 16.77
N ARG A 55 7.26 -24.89 16.19
CA ARG A 55 7.90 -25.98 16.94
C ARG A 55 8.86 -25.51 18.03
N GLU A 56 9.31 -24.26 17.96
CA GLU A 56 10.17 -23.62 18.94
C GLU A 56 9.36 -22.70 19.88
N GLY A 57 8.04 -22.78 19.92
CA GLY A 57 7.18 -22.04 20.85
C GLY A 57 6.92 -20.59 20.46
N SER A 58 7.43 -20.11 19.33
CA SER A 58 7.15 -18.75 18.86
C SER A 58 5.68 -18.63 18.43
N PRO A 59 4.94 -17.60 18.87
CA PRO A 59 3.59 -17.33 18.41
C PRO A 59 3.54 -17.15 16.89
N ILE A 60 2.45 -17.60 16.26
CA ILE A 60 2.23 -17.45 14.82
C ILE A 60 1.17 -16.38 14.54
N TRP A 61 1.56 -15.34 13.82
CA TRP A 61 0.65 -14.33 13.28
C TRP A 61 0.29 -14.62 11.83
N TRP A 62 -1.00 -14.55 11.51
CA TRP A 62 -1.53 -14.73 10.16
C TRP A 62 -1.94 -13.37 9.58
N ASP A 63 -1.60 -13.10 8.32
CA ASP A 63 -2.18 -12.04 7.50
C ASP A 63 -2.75 -12.66 6.22
N VAL A 64 -4.05 -12.47 5.97
CA VAL A 64 -4.76 -13.03 4.82
C VAL A 64 -5.12 -11.91 3.85
N ILE A 65 -4.35 -11.76 2.77
CA ILE A 65 -4.30 -10.52 1.99
C ILE A 65 -5.47 -10.39 1.02
N GLY A 66 -5.77 -11.41 0.21
CA GLY A 66 -6.70 -11.30 -0.91
C GLY A 66 -8.10 -10.76 -0.60
N PRO A 67 -8.74 -11.16 0.51
CA PRO A 67 -10.07 -10.67 0.88
C PRO A 67 -10.11 -9.23 1.36
N VAL A 68 -8.96 -8.62 1.72
CA VAL A 68 -8.91 -7.26 2.26
C VAL A 68 -9.49 -6.27 1.25
N ASP A 69 -10.23 -5.29 1.76
CA ASP A 69 -10.79 -4.16 1.02
C ASP A 69 -10.11 -2.86 1.46
N PRO A 70 -8.97 -2.48 0.84
CA PRO A 70 -8.21 -1.30 1.27
C PRO A 70 -9.02 -0.01 1.13
N LYS A 71 -9.81 0.14 0.05
CA LYS A 71 -10.61 1.35 -0.14
C LYS A 71 -11.70 1.45 0.92
N GLY A 72 -12.47 0.38 1.14
CA GLY A 72 -13.51 0.35 2.16
C GLY A 72 -12.96 0.66 3.55
N LEU A 73 -11.83 0.05 3.93
CA LEU A 73 -11.17 0.31 5.21
C LEU A 73 -10.78 1.79 5.37
N PHE A 74 -10.15 2.39 4.36
CA PHE A 74 -9.69 3.78 4.43
C PHE A 74 -10.81 4.82 4.35
N LEU A 75 -11.96 4.45 3.78
CA LEU A 75 -13.17 5.28 3.82
C LEU A 75 -13.89 5.17 5.18
N SER A 76 -13.59 4.14 5.98
CA SER A 76 -14.25 3.87 7.25
C SER A 76 -13.42 4.18 8.51
N ALA A 77 -12.10 4.09 8.43
CA ALA A 77 -11.22 4.29 9.58
C ALA A 77 -10.11 5.29 9.28
N SER A 78 -9.49 5.83 10.32
CA SER A 78 -8.35 6.73 10.16
C SER A 78 -7.05 5.94 9.99
N LYS A 79 -6.04 6.59 9.37
CA LYS A 79 -4.68 6.05 9.30
C LYS A 79 -4.10 5.71 10.68
N GLN A 80 -4.37 6.58 11.65
CA GLN A 80 -3.92 6.36 13.03
C GLN A 80 -4.55 5.13 13.68
N ASP A 81 -5.80 4.80 13.33
CA ASP A 81 -6.45 3.60 13.87
C ASP A 81 -5.78 2.33 13.33
N PHE A 82 -5.35 2.29 12.06
CA PHE A 82 -4.58 1.16 11.52
C PHE A 82 -3.24 1.00 12.23
N ILE A 83 -2.51 2.11 12.43
CA ILE A 83 -1.22 2.09 13.12
C ILE A 83 -1.40 1.61 14.57
N LYS A 84 -2.38 2.15 15.31
CA LYS A 84 -2.69 1.70 16.68
C LYS A 84 -3.12 0.24 16.75
N SER A 85 -3.89 -0.23 15.76
CA SER A 85 -4.26 -1.65 15.66
C SER A 85 -3.02 -2.53 15.59
N LYS A 86 -2.07 -2.17 14.72
CA LYS A 86 -0.85 -2.94 14.54
C LYS A 86 0.11 -2.86 15.73
N ILE A 87 0.16 -1.73 16.43
CA ILE A 87 0.87 -1.62 17.72
C ILE A 87 0.24 -2.53 18.76
N ARG A 88 -1.10 -2.52 18.87
CA ARG A 88 -1.82 -3.41 19.78
C ARG A 88 -1.53 -4.88 19.47
N ASP A 89 -1.52 -5.27 18.20
CA ASP A 89 -1.16 -6.63 17.78
C ASP A 89 0.27 -6.99 18.23
N CYS A 90 1.24 -6.08 18.08
CA CYS A 90 2.62 -6.28 18.55
C CYS A 90 2.73 -6.44 20.07
N GLU A 91 2.09 -5.57 20.85
CA GLU A 91 2.11 -5.66 22.32
C GLU A 91 1.42 -6.96 22.81
N MET A 92 0.36 -7.40 22.13
CA MET A 92 -0.27 -8.70 22.41
C MET A 92 0.66 -9.87 22.10
N LEU A 93 1.39 -9.81 20.99
CA LEU A 93 2.35 -10.86 20.61
C LEU A 93 3.56 -10.92 21.54
N GLN A 94 4.09 -9.76 21.98
CA GLN A 94 5.16 -9.72 22.99
C GLN A 94 4.71 -10.36 24.30
N LYS A 95 3.50 -10.02 24.75
CA LYS A 95 2.92 -10.65 25.95
C LYS A 95 2.75 -12.17 25.78
N GLU A 96 2.36 -12.65 24.61
CA GLU A 96 2.29 -14.09 24.38
C GLU A 96 3.68 -14.73 24.35
N CYS A 97 4.70 -14.06 23.81
CA CYS A 97 6.09 -14.50 23.90
C CYS A 97 6.56 -14.66 25.36
N ASP A 98 6.22 -13.71 26.25
CA ASP A 98 6.54 -13.81 27.68
C ASP A 98 5.85 -15.03 28.32
N LEU A 99 4.56 -15.22 28.03
CA LEU A 99 3.80 -16.38 28.51
C LEU A 99 4.36 -17.71 27.98
N GLN A 100 4.80 -17.75 26.73
CA GLN A 100 5.47 -18.92 26.17
C GLN A 100 6.83 -19.16 26.83
N SER A 101 7.55 -18.10 27.18
CA SER A 101 8.82 -18.21 27.89
C SER A 101 8.65 -18.86 29.26
N GLU A 102 7.62 -18.45 30.00
CA GLU A 102 7.24 -19.07 31.28
C GLU A 102 6.83 -20.54 31.11
N ARG A 103 5.97 -20.84 30.12
CA ARG A 103 5.46 -22.20 29.86
C ARG A 103 6.56 -23.18 29.49
N LEU A 104 7.55 -22.74 28.71
CA LEU A 104 8.60 -23.58 28.16
C LEU A 104 9.88 -23.58 29.00
N GLY A 105 9.99 -22.67 29.98
CA GLY A 105 11.19 -22.52 30.80
C GLY A 105 12.43 -22.05 30.00
N ARG A 106 12.21 -21.37 28.87
CA ARG A 106 13.28 -20.81 28.02
C ARG A 106 12.81 -19.53 27.34
N HIS A 107 13.75 -18.66 27.00
CA HIS A 107 13.43 -17.37 26.38
C HIS A 107 12.81 -17.53 24.98
N VAL A 108 11.66 -16.92 24.76
CA VAL A 108 10.93 -16.78 23.49
C VAL A 108 10.65 -15.30 23.31
N GLU A 109 11.21 -14.69 22.25
CA GLU A 109 11.11 -13.23 22.01
C GLU A 109 10.68 -12.85 20.60
N ALA A 110 10.65 -13.83 19.68
CA ALA A 110 10.39 -13.59 18.27
C ALA A 110 9.20 -14.40 17.76
N ILE A 111 8.49 -13.85 16.77
CA ILE A 111 7.26 -14.43 16.19
C ILE A 111 7.50 -15.03 14.81
N THR A 112 6.71 -16.03 14.45
CA THR A 112 6.60 -16.50 13.06
C THR A 112 5.40 -15.82 12.41
N MET A 113 5.55 -15.30 11.19
CA MET A 113 4.44 -14.73 10.42
C MET A 113 4.12 -15.59 9.20
N ILE A 114 2.83 -15.71 8.87
CA ILE A 114 2.36 -16.37 7.65
C ILE A 114 1.50 -15.37 6.86
N TYR A 115 1.97 -15.05 5.66
CA TYR A 115 1.32 -14.17 4.71
C TYR A 115 0.64 -15.02 3.63
N ASP A 116 -0.68 -15.16 3.74
CA ASP A 116 -1.49 -15.74 2.67
C ASP A 116 -1.76 -14.68 1.60
N CYS A 117 -1.00 -14.77 0.50
CA CYS A 117 -1.12 -13.86 -0.63
C CYS A 117 -2.09 -14.36 -1.71
N GLU A 118 -2.85 -15.43 -1.48
CA GLU A 118 -3.90 -15.83 -2.41
C GLU A 118 -4.90 -14.68 -2.58
N GLY A 119 -5.19 -14.34 -3.84
CA GLY A 119 -6.07 -13.21 -4.17
C GLY A 119 -5.41 -11.82 -4.10
N LEU A 120 -4.09 -11.71 -3.83
CA LEU A 120 -3.36 -10.45 -3.98
C LEU A 120 -3.52 -9.94 -5.43
N GLY A 121 -4.23 -8.82 -5.56
CA GLY A 121 -4.54 -8.15 -6.82
C GLY A 121 -4.30 -6.64 -6.79
N LEU A 122 -4.60 -5.98 -7.91
CA LEU A 122 -4.33 -4.55 -8.14
C LEU A 122 -4.97 -3.62 -7.09
N LYS A 123 -6.10 -3.99 -6.50
CA LYS A 123 -6.76 -3.23 -5.42
C LYS A 123 -5.85 -2.98 -4.20
N HIS A 124 -4.89 -3.88 -3.93
CA HIS A 124 -3.94 -3.75 -2.82
C HIS A 124 -2.77 -2.83 -3.15
N LEU A 125 -2.59 -2.48 -4.43
CA LEU A 125 -1.55 -1.56 -4.88
C LEU A 125 -2.05 -0.11 -4.90
N TRP A 126 -3.20 0.19 -4.29
CA TRP A 126 -3.70 1.55 -4.19
C TRP A 126 -2.76 2.42 -3.35
N LYS A 127 -2.38 3.59 -3.86
CA LYS A 127 -1.28 4.42 -3.31
C LYS A 127 -1.44 4.74 -1.81
N PRO A 128 -2.59 5.24 -1.32
CA PRO A 128 -2.79 5.50 0.11
C PRO A 128 -2.60 4.26 1.01
N ALA A 129 -3.01 3.08 0.53
CA ALA A 129 -2.83 1.83 1.24
C ALA A 129 -1.35 1.42 1.30
N ILE A 130 -0.63 1.52 0.18
CA ILE A 130 0.81 1.23 0.12
C ILE A 130 1.62 2.19 1.01
N GLU A 131 1.30 3.49 0.99
CA GLU A 131 1.98 4.49 1.83
C GLU A 131 1.77 4.22 3.31
N THR A 132 0.53 3.97 3.72
CA THR A 132 0.22 3.63 5.12
C THR A 132 0.83 2.32 5.55
N TYR A 133 0.84 1.30 4.69
CA TYR A 133 1.51 0.04 4.99
C TYR A 133 3.02 0.23 5.12
N GLY A 134 3.61 1.09 4.29
CA GLY A 134 5.00 1.52 4.44
C GLY A 134 5.29 2.19 5.79
N GLU A 135 4.42 3.11 6.23
CA GLU A 135 4.52 3.74 7.56
C GLU A 135 4.44 2.71 8.69
N ILE A 136 3.56 1.70 8.57
CA ILE A 136 3.45 0.60 9.54
C ILE A 136 4.73 -0.24 9.56
N LEU A 137 5.30 -0.57 8.39
CA LEU A 137 6.55 -1.32 8.30
C LEU A 137 7.72 -0.56 8.92
N THR A 138 7.86 0.74 8.61
CA THR A 138 8.86 1.60 9.24
C THR A 138 8.69 1.62 10.76
N MET A 139 7.44 1.76 11.24
CA MET A 139 7.15 1.73 12.67
C MET A 139 7.61 0.40 13.31
N PHE A 140 7.40 -0.74 12.64
CA PHE A 140 7.88 -2.03 13.13
C PHE A 140 9.41 -2.10 13.18
N GLU A 141 10.11 -1.67 12.14
CA GLU A 141 11.58 -1.68 12.11
C GLU A 141 12.19 -0.79 13.21
N ASP A 142 11.59 0.37 13.45
CA ASP A 142 12.10 1.35 14.43
C ASP A 142 11.78 0.95 15.88
N ASN A 143 10.63 0.33 16.14
CA ASN A 143 10.10 0.15 17.51
C ASN A 143 10.02 -1.30 17.98
N TYR A 144 10.07 -2.27 17.06
CA TYR A 144 10.00 -3.69 17.36
C TYR A 144 11.18 -4.44 16.71
N PRO A 145 12.43 -3.98 16.93
CA PRO A 145 13.59 -4.59 16.30
C PRO A 145 13.70 -6.05 16.72
N GLU A 146 14.12 -6.89 15.77
CA GLU A 146 14.34 -8.33 15.97
C GLU A 146 13.11 -9.17 16.38
N GLY A 147 11.94 -8.57 16.56
CA GLY A 147 10.70 -9.27 16.93
C GLY A 147 10.21 -10.29 15.88
N LEU A 148 10.62 -10.14 14.62
CA LEU A 148 10.33 -11.12 13.58
C LEU A 148 11.36 -12.24 13.58
N LYS A 149 10.92 -13.50 13.68
CA LYS A 149 11.78 -14.68 13.49
C LYS A 149 11.91 -15.07 12.02
N ARG A 150 10.76 -15.22 11.37
CA ARG A 150 10.62 -15.63 9.96
C ARG A 150 9.22 -15.26 9.45
N LEU A 151 9.12 -14.95 8.16
CA LEU A 151 7.86 -14.66 7.48
C LEU A 151 7.71 -15.59 6.27
N PHE A 152 6.71 -16.46 6.28
CA PHE A 152 6.38 -17.30 5.14
C PHE A 152 5.36 -16.61 4.24
N VAL A 153 5.70 -16.37 2.98
CA VAL A 153 4.73 -15.94 1.97
C VAL A 153 4.25 -17.19 1.23
N ILE A 154 2.95 -17.47 1.33
CA ILE A 154 2.31 -18.61 0.66
C ILE A 154 1.37 -18.15 -0.44
N LYS A 155 1.18 -19.01 -1.44
CA LYS A 155 0.24 -18.79 -2.56
C LYS A 155 0.45 -17.44 -3.27
N ALA A 156 1.69 -16.97 -3.35
CA ALA A 156 2.05 -15.71 -3.98
C ALA A 156 1.71 -15.71 -5.49
N PRO A 157 0.87 -14.78 -5.99
CA PRO A 157 0.55 -14.69 -7.41
C PRO A 157 1.67 -13.99 -8.18
N LYS A 158 1.56 -13.98 -9.52
CA LYS A 158 2.51 -13.26 -10.42
C LYS A 158 2.65 -11.77 -10.11
N LEU A 159 1.67 -11.17 -9.44
CA LEU A 159 1.69 -9.77 -9.02
C LEU A 159 2.59 -9.53 -7.78
N PHE A 160 2.92 -10.57 -7.00
CA PHE A 160 3.66 -10.44 -5.74
C PHE A 160 4.99 -9.68 -5.88
N PRO A 161 5.86 -9.93 -6.89
CA PRO A 161 7.11 -9.17 -7.02
C PRO A 161 6.89 -7.66 -7.15
N VAL A 162 5.81 -7.24 -7.82
CA VAL A 162 5.46 -5.82 -7.95
C VAL A 162 5.04 -5.25 -6.59
N ALA A 163 4.18 -5.96 -5.86
CA ALA A 163 3.74 -5.57 -4.52
C ALA A 163 4.92 -5.48 -3.55
N TYR A 164 5.78 -6.49 -3.54
CA TYR A 164 6.97 -6.53 -2.69
C TYR A 164 7.94 -5.40 -3.03
N ASN A 165 8.16 -5.09 -4.31
CA ASN A 165 9.02 -3.98 -4.72
C ASN A 165 8.53 -2.61 -4.24
N LEU A 166 7.22 -2.42 -4.05
CA LEU A 166 6.66 -1.18 -3.52
C LEU A 166 6.91 -0.98 -2.03
N VAL A 167 7.11 -2.06 -1.27
CA VAL A 167 7.21 -2.00 0.19
C VAL A 167 8.59 -2.39 0.72
N LYS A 168 9.40 -3.09 -0.08
CA LYS A 168 10.70 -3.62 0.35
C LYS A 168 11.63 -2.54 0.89
N HIS A 169 11.55 -1.31 0.38
CA HIS A 169 12.44 -0.23 0.79
C HIS A 169 12.18 0.28 2.22
N PHE A 170 11.02 -0.05 2.80
CA PHE A 170 10.73 0.19 4.22
C PHE A 170 11.30 -0.90 5.13
N LEU A 171 11.72 -2.04 4.58
CA LEU A 171 12.25 -3.18 5.33
C LEU A 171 13.77 -3.10 5.43
N SER A 172 14.32 -3.44 6.60
CA SER A 172 15.75 -3.61 6.80
C SER A 172 16.27 -4.86 6.08
N GLU A 173 17.59 -4.95 5.88
CA GLU A 173 18.21 -6.14 5.27
C GLU A 173 17.95 -7.39 6.11
N ILE A 174 17.98 -7.25 7.45
CA ILE A 174 17.70 -8.34 8.39
C ILE A 174 16.28 -8.87 8.18
N THR A 175 15.29 -7.99 8.11
CA THR A 175 13.89 -8.39 7.87
C THR A 175 13.71 -9.03 6.51
N ARG A 176 14.32 -8.47 5.45
CA ARG A 176 14.24 -9.05 4.10
C ARG A 176 14.81 -10.47 4.04
N ASN A 177 15.90 -10.74 4.76
CA ASN A 177 16.51 -12.07 4.83
C ASN A 177 15.66 -13.10 5.59
N LYS A 178 14.69 -12.65 6.39
CA LYS A 178 13.73 -13.49 7.11
C LYS A 178 12.46 -13.80 6.30
N ILE A 179 12.28 -13.19 5.13
CA ILE A 179 11.13 -13.42 4.23
C ILE A 179 11.42 -14.62 3.34
N ILE A 180 10.57 -15.63 3.44
CA ILE A 180 10.68 -16.91 2.71
C ILE A 180 9.44 -17.06 1.83
N VAL A 181 9.63 -16.90 0.52
CA VAL A 181 8.54 -17.09 -0.46
C VAL A 181 8.46 -18.56 -0.84
N LEU A 182 7.34 -19.20 -0.52
CA LEU A 182 7.13 -20.63 -0.73
C LEU A 182 6.48 -20.93 -2.08
N GLY A 183 6.90 -22.05 -2.68
CA GLY A 183 6.37 -22.58 -3.94
C GLY A 183 5.12 -23.45 -3.72
N ALA A 184 4.87 -24.38 -4.66
CA ALA A 184 3.68 -25.23 -4.63
C ALA A 184 3.61 -26.16 -3.40
N ASN A 185 4.75 -26.56 -2.83
CA ASN A 185 4.86 -27.43 -1.66
C ASN A 185 4.79 -26.66 -0.32
N TRP A 186 4.18 -25.47 -0.31
CA TRP A 186 4.14 -24.60 0.88
C TRP A 186 3.57 -25.30 2.12
N GLN A 187 2.58 -26.18 1.98
CA GLN A 187 2.01 -26.95 3.11
C GLN A 187 3.06 -27.86 3.77
N GLU A 188 3.80 -28.62 2.98
CA GLU A 188 4.85 -29.51 3.47
C GLU A 188 5.96 -28.73 4.17
N VAL A 189 6.34 -27.57 3.61
CA VAL A 189 7.36 -26.71 4.21
C VAL A 189 6.87 -26.16 5.56
N LEU A 190 5.63 -25.67 5.67
CA LEU A 190 5.08 -25.18 6.93
C LEU A 190 5.11 -26.26 8.02
N LEU A 191 4.81 -27.53 7.68
CA LEU A 191 4.82 -28.65 8.62
C LEU A 191 6.22 -28.98 9.17
N ASN A 192 7.29 -28.57 8.50
CA ASN A 192 8.66 -28.68 9.04
C ASN A 192 8.89 -27.71 10.21
N TYR A 193 8.19 -26.58 10.23
CA TYR A 193 8.36 -25.53 11.25
C TYR A 193 7.24 -25.50 12.28
N ILE A 194 6.06 -26.03 11.95
CA ILE A 194 4.85 -25.94 12.77
C ILE A 194 4.31 -27.35 12.96
N ASP A 195 3.94 -27.67 14.21
CA ASP A 195 3.31 -28.96 14.48
C ASP A 195 1.93 -29.05 13.81
N PRO A 196 1.52 -30.20 13.23
CA PRO A 196 0.20 -30.35 12.63
C PRO A 196 -0.94 -29.91 13.56
N GLU A 197 -0.83 -30.13 14.88
CA GLU A 197 -1.86 -29.76 15.84
C GLU A 197 -1.90 -28.23 16.12
N GLN A 198 -0.91 -27.48 15.66
CA GLN A 198 -0.82 -26.01 15.76
C GLN A 198 -1.11 -25.29 14.44
N LEU A 199 -1.16 -26.00 13.32
CA LEU A 199 -1.41 -25.45 11.99
C LEU A 199 -2.88 -25.68 11.60
N PRO A 200 -3.65 -24.65 11.17
CA PRO A 200 -5.03 -24.87 10.76
C PRO A 200 -5.14 -25.90 9.63
N ALA A 201 -6.19 -26.72 9.67
CA ALA A 201 -6.41 -27.80 8.71
C ALA A 201 -6.51 -27.29 7.26
N ALA A 202 -7.08 -26.10 7.05
CA ALA A 202 -7.12 -25.45 5.74
C ALA A 202 -5.73 -25.12 5.16
N TYR A 203 -4.70 -25.07 6.00
CA TYR A 203 -3.30 -24.84 5.61
C TYR A 203 -2.43 -26.10 5.69
N GLY A 204 -3.03 -27.29 5.77
CA GLY A 204 -2.33 -28.58 5.74
C GLY A 204 -2.01 -29.17 7.10
N GLY A 205 -2.46 -28.55 8.19
CA GLY A 205 -2.36 -29.13 9.55
C GLY A 205 -3.63 -29.89 9.95
N LYS A 206 -3.94 -29.84 11.25
CA LYS A 206 -5.09 -30.51 11.87
C LYS A 206 -5.88 -29.61 12.82
N LEU A 207 -5.40 -28.41 13.12
CA LEU A 207 -6.08 -27.49 14.02
C LEU A 207 -7.40 -27.03 13.39
N THR A 208 -8.48 -27.11 14.15
CA THR A 208 -9.81 -26.60 13.79
C THR A 208 -10.38 -25.79 14.95
N ASP A 209 -11.38 -24.97 14.66
CA ASP A 209 -12.22 -24.39 15.72
C ASP A 209 -13.06 -25.48 16.42
N PRO A 210 -13.66 -25.18 17.60
CA PRO A 210 -14.51 -26.12 18.32
C PRO A 210 -15.71 -26.64 17.53
N ASP A 211 -16.19 -25.86 16.54
CA ASP A 211 -17.27 -26.22 15.64
C ASP A 211 -16.81 -27.01 14.39
N GLY A 212 -15.50 -27.28 14.28
CA GLY A 212 -14.89 -27.99 13.16
C GLY A 212 -14.45 -27.09 12.00
N ASP A 213 -14.50 -25.76 12.12
CA ASP A 213 -14.01 -24.89 11.05
C ASP A 213 -12.49 -25.05 10.84
N SER A 214 -12.13 -25.65 9.71
CA SER A 214 -10.75 -25.87 9.26
C SER A 214 -9.90 -24.60 9.10
N ARG A 215 -10.53 -23.43 9.02
CA ARG A 215 -9.85 -22.14 8.83
C ARG A 215 -9.54 -21.40 10.14
N CYS A 216 -10.00 -21.91 11.27
CA CYS A 216 -9.83 -21.28 12.58
C CYS A 216 -10.32 -19.81 12.61
N ARG A 217 -11.53 -19.54 12.10
CA ARG A 217 -12.12 -18.20 12.02
C ARG A 217 -12.38 -17.56 13.39
N THR A 218 -12.38 -18.32 14.47
CA THR A 218 -12.40 -17.73 15.83
C THR A 218 -11.10 -17.04 16.21
N LYS A 219 -10.00 -17.32 15.51
CA LYS A 219 -8.65 -16.78 15.78
C LYS A 219 -8.07 -15.97 14.62
N ILE A 220 -8.42 -16.32 13.39
CA ILE A 220 -7.92 -15.69 12.17
C ILE A 220 -9.09 -14.99 11.47
N HIS A 221 -9.01 -13.66 11.35
CA HIS A 221 -10.00 -12.88 10.61
C HIS A 221 -9.71 -12.92 9.12
N TYR A 222 -10.65 -13.44 8.32
CA TYR A 222 -10.50 -13.58 6.87
C TYR A 222 -11.00 -12.37 6.07
N ALA A 223 -11.30 -11.25 6.74
CA ALA A 223 -11.82 -10.01 6.17
C ALA A 223 -12.97 -10.21 5.16
N GLY A 224 -13.41 -9.11 4.56
CA GLY A 224 -14.42 -9.09 3.51
C GLY A 224 -14.58 -7.66 3.00
N THR A 225 -15.47 -7.48 2.03
CA THR A 225 -15.83 -6.14 1.57
C THR A 225 -16.45 -5.35 2.72
N VAL A 226 -15.97 -4.14 2.96
CA VAL A 226 -16.50 -3.28 4.02
C VAL A 226 -17.85 -2.74 3.57
N PRO A 227 -18.94 -2.94 4.34
CA PRO A 227 -20.24 -2.36 4.01
C PRO A 227 -20.16 -0.84 3.97
N THR A 228 -20.83 -0.24 2.98
CA THR A 228 -20.84 1.22 2.78
C THR A 228 -21.43 1.99 3.97
N SER A 229 -22.21 1.32 4.84
CA SER A 229 -22.70 1.90 6.09
C SER A 229 -21.60 2.28 7.08
N TYR A 230 -20.40 1.71 6.96
CA TYR A 230 -19.25 2.11 7.78
C TYR A 230 -18.49 3.31 7.21
N TYR A 231 -18.83 3.82 6.02
CA TYR A 231 -18.04 4.85 5.37
C TYR A 231 -18.28 6.20 6.08
N VAL A 232 -17.21 6.80 6.58
CA VAL A 232 -17.24 8.10 7.28
C VAL A 232 -16.70 9.23 6.42
N ARG A 233 -16.19 8.91 5.21
CA ARG A 233 -15.72 9.86 4.21
C ARG A 233 -15.97 9.33 2.81
N GLU A 234 -16.11 10.24 1.84
CA GLU A 234 -16.33 9.91 0.43
C GLU A 234 -15.03 9.69 -0.35
N SER A 235 -13.92 10.29 0.11
CA SER A 235 -12.61 10.15 -0.51
C SER A 235 -11.49 10.28 0.53
N VAL A 236 -10.30 9.82 0.14
CA VAL A 236 -9.06 10.00 0.90
C VAL A 236 -8.28 11.15 0.26
N LYS A 237 -7.75 12.06 1.08
CA LYS A 237 -6.86 13.12 0.60
C LYS A 237 -5.58 12.49 0.07
N VAL A 238 -5.22 12.84 -1.15
CA VAL A 238 -3.98 12.39 -1.80
C VAL A 238 -3.23 13.62 -2.30
N ASP A 239 -1.93 13.62 -2.09
CA ASP A 239 -1.04 14.61 -2.67
C ASP A 239 -0.74 14.24 -4.13
N TYR A 240 -0.96 15.20 -5.02
CA TYR A 240 -0.72 15.04 -6.45
C TYR A 240 0.62 15.66 -6.81
N GLU A 241 1.37 14.97 -7.67
CA GLU A 241 2.72 15.37 -8.04
C GLU A 241 2.75 16.40 -9.17
N GLN A 242 1.78 16.33 -10.08
CA GLN A 242 1.67 17.24 -11.22
C GLN A 242 0.34 17.96 -11.20
N CYS A 243 0.36 19.25 -11.54
CA CYS A 243 -0.82 20.04 -11.85
C CYS A 243 -0.67 20.59 -13.28
N LEU A 244 -1.50 20.13 -14.19
CA LEU A 244 -1.44 20.43 -15.61
C LEU A 244 -2.62 21.33 -15.98
N THR A 245 -2.39 22.30 -16.85
CA THR A 245 -3.49 23.10 -17.41
C THR A 245 -3.86 22.57 -18.79
N VAL A 246 -5.10 22.09 -18.96
CA VAL A 246 -5.58 21.62 -20.27
C VAL A 246 -6.60 22.59 -20.84
N SER A 247 -6.26 23.19 -21.98
CA SER A 247 -7.15 24.10 -22.70
C SER A 247 -8.35 23.36 -23.29
N ARG A 248 -9.46 24.06 -23.43
CA ARG A 248 -10.71 23.52 -24.00
C ARG A 248 -10.47 22.88 -25.37
N GLY A 249 -10.90 21.62 -25.53
CA GLY A 249 -10.78 20.88 -26.78
C GLY A 249 -9.38 20.36 -27.10
N SER A 250 -8.39 20.66 -26.26
CA SER A 250 -7.03 20.12 -26.37
C SER A 250 -6.92 18.77 -25.65
N SER A 251 -5.77 18.13 -25.77
CA SER A 251 -5.41 16.94 -25.00
C SER A 251 -3.99 17.01 -24.51
N GLN A 252 -3.75 16.44 -23.33
CA GLN A 252 -2.43 16.25 -22.76
C GLN A 252 -2.13 14.75 -22.77
N GLN A 253 -0.92 14.38 -23.20
CA GLN A 253 -0.46 13.00 -23.17
C GLN A 253 0.72 12.91 -22.20
N LEU A 254 0.71 11.89 -21.33
CA LEU A 254 1.84 11.48 -20.53
C LEU A 254 2.33 10.14 -21.05
N GLU A 255 3.60 10.07 -21.45
CA GLU A 255 4.19 8.91 -22.09
C GLU A 255 5.15 8.20 -21.14
N TYR A 256 5.05 6.87 -21.10
CA TYR A 256 5.80 6.02 -20.19
C TYR A 256 6.33 4.80 -20.95
N GLU A 257 7.65 4.61 -20.97
CA GLU A 257 8.31 3.51 -21.68
C GLU A 257 8.31 2.23 -20.85
N ILE A 258 7.53 1.23 -21.23
CA ILE A 258 7.48 -0.07 -20.56
C ILE A 258 8.67 -0.91 -21.02
N LEU A 259 9.68 -0.95 -20.18
CA LEU A 259 10.93 -1.67 -20.45
C LEU A 259 10.77 -3.20 -20.39
N PHE A 260 9.83 -3.71 -19.58
CA PHE A 260 9.61 -5.15 -19.40
C PHE A 260 8.14 -5.48 -19.13
N PRO A 261 7.65 -6.62 -19.62
CA PRO A 261 6.35 -7.18 -19.23
C PRO A 261 6.21 -7.39 -17.73
N GLY A 262 4.99 -7.22 -17.22
CA GLY A 262 4.62 -7.42 -15.81
C GLY A 262 4.68 -6.15 -14.95
N CYS A 263 5.16 -5.03 -15.49
CA CYS A 263 5.03 -3.73 -14.84
C CYS A 263 3.56 -3.37 -14.60
N VAL A 264 3.29 -2.59 -13.56
CA VAL A 264 1.94 -2.07 -13.29
C VAL A 264 1.95 -0.56 -13.48
N LEU A 265 1.15 -0.09 -14.43
CA LEU A 265 0.81 1.31 -14.60
C LEU A 265 -0.25 1.67 -13.54
N ARG A 266 -0.04 2.74 -12.79
CA ARG A 266 -1.01 3.28 -11.82
C ARG A 266 -1.27 4.74 -12.12
N TRP A 267 -2.49 5.20 -11.94
CA TRP A 267 -2.83 6.61 -12.04
C TRP A 267 -3.88 6.97 -11.01
N GLN A 268 -3.84 8.23 -10.61
CA GLN A 268 -4.92 8.88 -9.91
C GLN A 268 -5.00 10.32 -10.39
N PHE A 269 -6.20 10.82 -10.64
CA PHE A 269 -6.40 12.18 -11.09
C PHE A 269 -7.66 12.83 -10.53
N SER A 270 -7.61 14.15 -10.41
CA SER A 270 -8.75 14.99 -10.09
C SER A 270 -8.74 16.24 -10.98
N SER A 271 -9.92 16.72 -11.35
CA SER A 271 -10.09 17.87 -12.23
C SER A 271 -11.02 18.90 -11.61
N ASP A 272 -10.70 20.18 -11.74
CA ASP A 272 -11.57 21.22 -11.20
C ASP A 272 -12.78 21.48 -12.12
N GLY A 273 -13.99 21.40 -11.56
CA GLY A 273 -15.23 22.00 -12.07
C GLY A 273 -16.07 21.23 -13.09
N ALA A 274 -15.51 20.32 -13.88
CA ALA A 274 -16.30 19.54 -14.85
C ALA A 274 -15.61 18.23 -15.23
N ASP A 275 -16.37 17.34 -15.85
CA ASP A 275 -15.87 16.05 -16.31
C ASP A 275 -14.65 16.17 -17.23
N ILE A 276 -13.79 15.16 -17.16
CA ILE A 276 -12.61 15.01 -17.99
C ILE A 276 -12.63 13.66 -18.70
N GLY A 277 -12.19 13.62 -19.96
CA GLY A 277 -11.93 12.38 -20.67
C GLY A 277 -10.56 11.82 -20.30
N PHE A 278 -10.49 10.55 -19.95
CA PHE A 278 -9.23 9.84 -19.66
C PHE A 278 -9.23 8.48 -20.37
N GLY A 279 -8.10 8.09 -20.93
CA GLY A 279 -7.87 6.76 -21.51
C GLY A 279 -6.38 6.40 -21.53
N VAL A 280 -6.07 5.11 -21.66
CA VAL A 280 -4.70 4.59 -21.75
C VAL A 280 -4.52 3.86 -23.07
N PHE A 281 -3.43 4.20 -23.76
CA PHE A 281 -3.12 3.71 -25.09
C PHE A 281 -1.72 3.09 -25.12
N MET A 282 -1.47 2.17 -26.04
CA MET A 282 -0.16 1.61 -26.34
C MET A 282 0.32 2.09 -27.71
N LYS A 283 1.54 2.61 -27.76
CA LYS A 283 2.26 3.02 -28.96
C LYS A 283 3.34 2.00 -29.31
N GLY A 284 3.45 1.68 -30.59
CA GLY A 284 4.46 0.76 -31.13
C GLY A 284 5.84 1.36 -31.42
N LYS A 285 6.00 2.70 -31.43
CA LYS A 285 7.30 3.37 -31.69
C LYS A 285 7.50 4.61 -30.83
N ILE A 286 8.72 4.78 -30.32
CA ILE A 286 9.19 5.91 -29.51
C ILE A 286 9.27 7.19 -30.36
N GLY A 287 8.69 8.31 -29.87
CA GLY A 287 9.00 9.66 -30.35
C GLY A 287 8.01 10.36 -31.29
N GLU A 288 6.99 9.68 -31.85
CA GLU A 288 5.95 10.34 -32.64
C GLU A 288 4.63 10.49 -31.86
N ARG A 289 4.09 11.72 -31.84
CA ARG A 289 2.74 11.99 -31.35
C ARG A 289 1.73 11.38 -32.32
N GLN A 290 1.27 10.17 -32.03
CA GLN A 290 0.21 9.53 -32.80
C GLN A 290 -1.17 10.06 -32.38
N ASN A 291 -2.13 10.03 -33.29
CA ASN A 291 -3.54 10.27 -32.96
C ASN A 291 -4.10 9.05 -32.22
N ALA A 292 -5.04 9.26 -31.30
CA ALA A 292 -5.62 8.17 -30.48
C ALA A 292 -6.17 7.01 -31.33
N GLY A 293 -6.77 7.29 -32.50
CA GLY A 293 -7.28 6.27 -33.42
C GLY A 293 -6.21 5.43 -34.16
N GLN A 294 -4.93 5.76 -34.01
CA GLN A 294 -3.79 4.98 -34.53
C GLN A 294 -3.07 4.19 -33.43
N MET A 295 -3.40 4.44 -32.17
CA MET A 295 -2.84 3.73 -31.04
C MET A 295 -3.75 2.56 -30.65
N GLN A 296 -3.18 1.52 -30.07
CA GLN A 296 -3.99 0.46 -29.47
C GLN A 296 -4.56 0.97 -28.16
N GLU A 297 -5.88 1.02 -28.05
CA GLU A 297 -6.56 1.39 -26.82
C GLU A 297 -6.50 0.23 -25.82
N VAL A 298 -6.01 0.50 -24.61
CA VAL A 298 -5.88 -0.50 -23.53
C VAL A 298 -6.83 -0.23 -22.39
N VAL A 299 -7.06 1.05 -22.07
CA VAL A 299 -8.17 1.49 -21.22
C VAL A 299 -9.01 2.45 -22.05
N PRO A 300 -10.27 2.08 -22.36
CA PRO A 300 -11.14 2.90 -23.19
C PRO A 300 -11.27 4.32 -22.68
N SER A 301 -11.23 5.30 -23.58
CA SER A 301 -11.44 6.69 -23.19
C SER A 301 -12.87 6.89 -22.71
N GLN A 302 -13.02 7.22 -21.44
CA GLN A 302 -14.32 7.47 -20.81
C GLN A 302 -14.35 8.87 -20.18
N ARG A 303 -15.57 9.36 -19.95
CA ARG A 303 -15.82 10.60 -19.22
C ARG A 303 -15.91 10.30 -17.74
N TYR A 304 -15.10 11.02 -16.97
CA TYR A 304 -15.03 10.88 -15.53
C TYR A 304 -15.41 12.17 -14.83
N ASN A 305 -16.27 12.05 -13.81
CA ASN A 305 -16.61 13.12 -12.90
C ASN A 305 -15.56 13.20 -11.77
N ALA A 306 -14.36 13.66 -12.11
CA ALA A 306 -13.22 13.69 -11.20
C ALA A 306 -13.12 14.96 -10.33
N HIS A 307 -14.20 15.76 -10.25
CA HIS A 307 -14.22 17.03 -9.50
C HIS A 307 -14.76 16.91 -8.09
N LEU A 308 -15.59 15.90 -7.80
CA LEU A 308 -16.10 15.60 -6.46
C LEU A 308 -15.22 14.56 -5.78
N VAL A 309 -14.95 13.47 -6.49
CA VAL A 309 -14.14 12.34 -6.01
C VAL A 309 -13.02 12.11 -7.01
N PRO A 310 -11.76 11.98 -6.57
CA PRO A 310 -10.67 11.60 -7.45
C PRO A 310 -10.91 10.24 -8.10
N GLU A 311 -10.48 10.11 -9.34
CA GLU A 311 -10.49 8.84 -10.07
C GLU A 311 -9.13 8.17 -9.96
N ASP A 312 -9.11 6.86 -9.77
CA ASP A 312 -7.89 6.07 -9.75
C ASP A 312 -8.05 4.76 -10.53
N GLY A 313 -6.94 4.27 -11.05
CA GLY A 313 -6.91 3.03 -11.81
C GLY A 313 -5.51 2.45 -11.91
N SER A 314 -5.45 1.20 -12.34
CA SER A 314 -4.19 0.53 -12.61
C SER A 314 -4.34 -0.53 -13.68
N LEU A 315 -3.22 -0.87 -14.31
CA LEU A 315 -3.14 -1.80 -15.43
C LEU A 315 -1.83 -2.58 -15.35
N THR A 316 -1.87 -3.90 -15.51
CA THR A 316 -0.67 -4.70 -15.73
C THR A 316 -0.28 -4.68 -17.19
N CYS A 317 0.92 -4.22 -17.50
CA CYS A 317 1.47 -4.16 -18.85
C CYS A 317 1.99 -5.54 -19.27
N SER A 318 1.30 -6.22 -20.19
CA SER A 318 1.67 -7.57 -20.65
C SER A 318 2.76 -7.57 -21.72
N GLU A 319 2.97 -6.46 -22.40
CA GLU A 319 3.90 -6.33 -23.53
C GLU A 319 4.86 -5.14 -23.31
N PRO A 320 6.12 -5.24 -23.76
CA PRO A 320 7.02 -4.10 -23.78
C PRO A 320 6.59 -3.10 -24.86
N GLY A 321 6.75 -1.80 -24.63
CA GLY A 321 6.28 -0.75 -25.53
C GLY A 321 6.09 0.59 -24.82
N MET A 322 5.51 1.60 -25.46
CA MET A 322 5.18 2.85 -24.77
C MET A 322 3.69 2.91 -24.40
N CYS A 323 3.40 3.08 -23.11
CA CYS A 323 2.05 3.42 -22.64
C CYS A 323 1.87 4.94 -22.65
N CYS A 324 0.75 5.41 -23.20
CA CYS A 324 0.35 6.80 -23.14
C CYS A 324 -0.95 6.93 -22.35
N GLY A 325 -0.92 7.62 -21.22
CA GLY A 325 -2.13 8.16 -20.61
C GLY A 325 -2.52 9.41 -21.39
N SER A 326 -3.70 9.45 -22.01
CA SER A 326 -4.20 10.65 -22.68
C SER A 326 -5.39 11.22 -21.92
N THR A 327 -5.31 12.50 -21.55
CA THR A 327 -6.43 13.25 -21.01
C THR A 327 -6.92 14.28 -22.02
N THR A 328 -8.22 14.25 -22.28
CA THR A 328 -8.92 15.17 -23.18
C THR A 328 -10.03 15.89 -22.40
N PRO A 329 -9.96 17.19 -22.12
CA PRO A 329 -11.14 17.98 -21.75
C PRO A 329 -12.13 18.02 -22.91
N THR A 330 -13.23 17.29 -22.82
CA THR A 330 -14.35 17.42 -23.76
C THR A 330 -15.33 18.48 -23.27
N VAL A 331 -15.50 19.55 -24.05
CA VAL A 331 -16.65 20.45 -23.92
C VAL A 331 -17.71 20.07 -24.95
N PHE A 332 -18.90 19.74 -24.48
CA PHE A 332 -20.13 19.96 -25.24
C PHE A 332 -20.89 21.11 -24.56
N SER A 333 -21.39 22.02 -25.40
CA SER A 333 -22.09 23.24 -25.03
C SER A 333 -23.36 22.99 -24.21
N SER A 334 -23.50 23.70 -23.09
CA SER A 334 -24.80 24.18 -22.61
C SER A 334 -24.64 25.66 -22.22
N PRO A 335 -25.52 26.56 -22.68
CA PRO A 335 -25.45 27.97 -22.35
C PRO A 335 -25.91 28.17 -20.89
N ASN A 336 -25.24 29.09 -20.19
CA ASN A 336 -25.55 29.58 -18.85
C ASN A 336 -24.95 28.78 -17.68
N ALA A 337 -23.71 29.12 -17.32
CA ALA A 337 -23.30 29.14 -15.91
C ALA A 337 -22.14 30.13 -15.74
N SER A 338 -22.42 31.20 -14.99
CA SER A 338 -21.44 32.17 -14.49
C SER A 338 -20.76 31.62 -13.25
N ALA A 339 -19.42 31.64 -13.19
CA ALA A 339 -18.67 31.39 -11.96
C ALA A 339 -17.49 32.39 -11.84
N SER A 340 -17.40 33.00 -10.67
CA SER A 340 -16.44 34.02 -10.23
C SER A 340 -15.05 33.42 -9.94
N PRO A 341 -13.95 34.21 -9.98
CA PRO A 341 -12.60 33.67 -9.83
C PRO A 341 -12.21 33.49 -8.36
N SER A 342 -11.76 32.29 -7.97
CA SER A 342 -11.08 32.05 -6.69
C SER A 342 -9.61 31.68 -6.92
N ARG A 343 -8.76 32.66 -6.57
CA ARG A 343 -7.40 32.61 -6.01
C ARG A 343 -6.43 31.52 -6.53
N SER A 344 -5.48 32.02 -7.31
CA SER A 344 -4.20 31.44 -7.70
C SER A 344 -3.39 30.85 -6.54
N CYS A 345 -2.75 29.72 -6.80
CA CYS A 345 -1.67 29.15 -6.00
C CYS A 345 -0.49 30.14 -5.93
N SER A 346 -0.13 30.56 -4.72
CA SER A 346 0.97 31.49 -4.44
C SER A 346 2.32 30.79 -4.60
N GLN A 347 3.20 31.35 -5.44
CA GLN A 347 4.65 31.19 -5.32
C GLN A 347 5.26 32.55 -4.94
N ALA A 348 6.10 32.55 -3.91
CA ALA A 348 6.81 33.72 -3.42
C ALA A 348 8.07 34.01 -4.26
N ASN A 349 8.28 35.30 -4.50
CA ASN A 349 9.51 36.03 -4.83
C ASN A 349 10.31 35.66 -6.09
N LEU A 350 10.15 36.48 -7.14
CA LEU A 350 11.27 37.20 -7.77
C LEU A 350 10.76 38.41 -8.57
N SER A 351 11.35 39.56 -8.29
CA SER A 351 11.01 40.89 -8.82
C SER A 351 11.38 41.06 -10.29
N LEU A 352 10.50 41.65 -11.11
CA LEU A 352 10.85 42.45 -12.29
C LEU A 352 9.68 43.39 -12.65
N ARG A 353 9.92 44.70 -12.59
CA ARG A 353 9.03 45.75 -13.12
C ARG A 353 9.17 45.82 -14.65
N LYS A 354 8.06 46.00 -15.37
CA LYS A 354 7.97 46.94 -16.50
C LYS A 354 6.52 47.31 -16.85
N ASN A 355 6.31 48.61 -17.06
CA ASN A 355 5.07 49.32 -17.40
C ASN A 355 4.63 49.06 -18.85
N GLY A 356 3.31 49.01 -19.12
CA GLY A 356 2.71 49.11 -20.47
C GLY A 356 1.19 48.83 -20.47
N PRO A 357 0.37 49.49 -21.32
CA PRO A 357 -1.06 49.67 -21.10
C PRO A 357 -1.93 48.48 -21.54
N ALA A 358 -3.11 48.43 -20.93
CA ALA A 358 -4.08 47.34 -20.95
C ALA A 358 -4.73 47.08 -22.32
N HIS A 359 -4.76 45.82 -22.74
CA HIS A 359 -5.74 45.28 -23.67
C HIS A 359 -6.60 44.22 -22.97
N LYS A 360 -7.92 44.33 -23.15
CA LYS A 360 -8.98 43.46 -22.58
C LYS A 360 -8.71 41.99 -22.90
N TRP A 361 -8.47 41.17 -21.87
CA TRP A 361 -8.47 39.71 -21.98
C TRP A 361 -9.88 39.17 -21.77
N ARG A 362 -10.38 38.37 -22.72
CA ARG A 362 -11.47 37.43 -22.45
C ARG A 362 -10.89 36.29 -21.59
N PRO A 363 -11.54 35.84 -20.51
CA PRO A 363 -11.01 34.76 -19.70
C PRO A 363 -11.08 33.44 -20.50
N ALA A 364 -9.93 32.87 -20.82
CA ALA A 364 -9.84 31.49 -21.25
C ALA A 364 -10.08 30.61 -20.02
N THR A 365 -11.09 29.74 -20.06
CA THR A 365 -11.34 28.72 -19.04
C THR A 365 -10.31 27.60 -19.18
N ASN A 366 -9.09 27.90 -18.74
CA ASN A 366 -8.02 26.95 -18.53
C ASN A 366 -8.36 26.06 -17.32
N ARG A 367 -8.16 24.73 -17.44
CA ARG A 367 -8.53 23.76 -16.39
C ARG A 367 -7.31 23.11 -15.77
N SER A 368 -7.24 23.07 -14.45
CA SER A 368 -6.23 22.32 -13.69
C SER A 368 -6.63 20.84 -13.58
N LEU A 369 -5.70 19.97 -13.96
CA LEU A 369 -5.75 18.52 -13.79
C LEU A 369 -4.60 18.14 -12.87
N ARG A 370 -4.90 17.46 -11.77
CA ARG A 370 -3.89 16.99 -10.83
C ARG A 370 -3.67 15.49 -11.04
N ILE A 371 -2.43 15.05 -11.16
CA ILE A 371 -2.06 13.65 -11.45
C ILE A 371 -0.95 13.20 -10.50
N THR A 372 -1.09 12.01 -9.94
CA THR A 372 -0.06 11.33 -9.15
C THR A 372 0.81 10.46 -10.06
N ARG A 373 2.12 10.29 -9.78
CA ARG A 373 3.06 9.58 -10.66
C ARG A 373 2.46 8.30 -11.20
N VAL A 374 2.67 8.11 -12.49
CA VAL A 374 2.64 6.79 -13.06
C VAL A 374 3.98 6.13 -12.73
N ASP A 375 4.00 5.43 -11.60
CA ASP A 375 5.17 4.66 -11.21
C ASP A 375 5.28 3.43 -12.11
N GLN A 376 6.34 3.37 -12.90
CA GLN A 376 6.78 2.13 -13.52
C GLN A 376 7.65 1.39 -12.52
N ASN A 377 7.12 0.35 -11.91
CA ASN A 377 7.96 -0.55 -11.12
C ASN A 377 8.85 -1.35 -12.05
N LEU A 378 10.17 -1.19 -11.89
CA LEU A 378 11.13 -2.01 -12.61
C LEU A 378 10.89 -3.48 -12.26
N GLY A 379 10.70 -4.33 -13.28
CA GLY A 379 10.59 -5.78 -13.15
C GLY A 379 11.82 -6.41 -12.48
N PRO A 380 11.81 -7.72 -12.21
CA PRO A 380 12.82 -8.35 -11.36
C PRO A 380 14.23 -8.09 -11.88
N ALA A 381 15.12 -7.67 -10.97
CA ALA A 381 16.54 -7.73 -11.22
C ALA A 381 16.90 -9.16 -11.66
N ALA A 382 17.63 -9.26 -12.76
CA ALA A 382 18.12 -10.51 -13.29
C ALA A 382 18.87 -11.32 -12.21
N ASN A 383 18.65 -12.65 -12.24
CA ASN A 383 19.42 -13.70 -11.57
C ASN A 383 19.52 -13.66 -10.03
N CYS A 384 18.56 -14.29 -9.35
CA CYS A 384 18.93 -15.14 -8.22
C CYS A 384 19.39 -16.48 -8.77
N ASP A 385 20.70 -16.67 -8.76
CA ASP A 385 21.38 -17.93 -9.05
C ASP A 385 20.76 -19.06 -8.22
N ARG A 386 20.38 -20.14 -8.91
CA ARG A 386 20.16 -21.45 -8.28
C ARG A 386 21.46 -21.84 -7.58
N ARG A 387 21.49 -21.84 -6.24
CA ARG A 387 22.39 -22.71 -5.48
C ARG A 387 21.69 -23.23 -4.23
N TYR A 388 21.38 -24.53 -4.35
CA TYR A 388 21.13 -25.57 -3.35
C TYR A 388 20.02 -25.37 -2.32
#